data_AF-A0A1H0EA33-F1
#
_entry.id   AF-A0A1H0EA33-F1
#
_cell.length_a   1.000
_cell.length_b   1.000
_cell.length_c   1.000
_cell.angle_alpha   90.00
_cell.angle_beta   90.00
_cell.angle_gamma   90.00
#
_symmetry.space_group_name_H-M   'P 1'
#
loop_
_entity.id
_entity.type
_entity.pdbx_description
1 polymer ?
#
loop_
_entity_poly.entity_id
_entity_poly.type
_entity_poly.pdbx_seq_one_letter_code
_entity_poly.pdbx_strand_id
1 'polypeptide(L)'
;MAAVQLVPEDLTPFAQIERAKAVAMIEDALAVAATVAPCITEADFTKESAARAILRGAILRWNESGNGGLTTIQQTTDDFNQSKTYDNRQTRRGMFWPSEIQQLQNLCQTEKSGAYSIDTLPTSTAIHADICALRLGANYCSCGAYLTGGFPLWETT
;
A
#
# COMPACT_ATOMS: atom_id res chain seq x y z
N MET A 1 24.37 -4.48 1.76
CA MET A 1 24.28 -3.22 2.55
C MET A 1 22.99 -2.55 2.13
N ALA A 2 22.12 -2.13 3.06
CA ALA A 2 20.90 -1.41 2.71
C ALA A 2 21.27 -0.11 1.98
N ALA A 3 20.57 0.21 0.89
CA ALA A 3 20.85 1.43 0.14
C ALA A 3 20.49 2.69 0.95
N VAL A 4 19.37 2.66 1.69
CA VAL A 4 19.00 3.79 2.55
C VAL A 4 19.64 3.65 3.92
N GLN A 5 20.53 4.60 4.26
CA GLN A 5 21.15 4.69 5.57
C GLN A 5 20.71 5.98 6.28
N LEU A 6 20.37 5.89 7.56
CA LEU A 6 20.08 7.04 8.42
C LEU A 6 21.00 6.98 9.63
N VAL A 7 21.62 8.11 9.94
CA VAL A 7 22.47 8.23 11.14
C VAL A 7 21.82 9.21 12.12
N PRO A 8 22.07 9.09 13.44
CA PRO A 8 21.52 10.02 14.43
C PRO A 8 21.80 11.50 14.10
N GLU A 9 22.95 11.76 13.47
CA GLU A 9 23.37 13.09 13.04
C GLU A 9 22.39 13.71 12.01
N ASP A 10 21.66 12.90 11.22
CA ASP A 10 20.64 13.37 10.27
C ASP A 10 19.39 13.95 10.96
N LEU A 11 19.19 13.64 12.24
CA LEU A 11 18.06 14.11 13.04
C LEU A 11 18.40 15.36 13.87
N THR A 12 19.69 15.57 14.16
CA THR A 12 20.18 16.68 15.02
C THR A 12 19.79 18.09 14.56
N PRO A 13 19.68 18.41 13.25
CA PRO A 13 19.27 19.76 12.82
C PRO A 13 17.80 20.07 13.13
N PHE A 14 16.98 19.04 13.38
CA PHE A 14 15.53 19.17 13.53
C PHE A 14 15.06 18.98 14.97
N ALA A 15 15.72 18.13 15.74
CA ALA A 15 15.36 17.87 17.13
C ALA A 15 16.55 17.44 17.98
N GLN A 16 16.54 17.82 19.25
CA GLN A 16 17.48 17.32 20.24
C GLN A 16 16.94 16.01 20.84
N ILE A 17 17.48 14.88 20.36
CA ILE A 17 17.08 13.53 20.77
C ILE A 17 18.30 12.86 21.40
N GLU A 18 18.12 12.16 22.51
CA GLU A 18 19.16 11.34 23.11
C GLU A 18 19.68 10.30 22.10
N ARG A 19 21.00 10.14 21.96
CA ARG A 19 21.60 9.27 20.94
C ARG A 19 21.07 7.83 20.98
N ALA A 20 20.93 7.25 22.17
CA ALA A 20 20.39 5.89 22.33
C ALA A 20 18.95 5.78 21.81
N LYS A 21 18.10 6.77 22.12
CA LYS A 21 16.74 6.86 21.62
C LYS A 21 16.71 7.03 20.09
N ALA A 22 17.56 7.91 19.55
CA ALA A 22 17.64 8.14 18.10
C ALA A 22 18.02 6.87 17.33
N VAL A 23 18.97 6.08 17.82
CA VAL A 23 19.36 4.80 17.20
C VAL A 23 18.19 3.82 17.18
N ALA A 24 17.55 3.59 18.33
CA ALA A 24 16.39 2.69 18.41
C ALA A 24 15.26 3.14 17.47
N MET A 25 14.98 4.45 17.41
CA MET A 25 13.96 4.98 16.52
C MET A 25 14.28 4.79 15.03
N ILE A 26 15.55 4.91 14.65
CA ILE A 26 16.01 4.68 13.27
C ILE A 26 15.90 3.20 12.91
N GLU A 27 16.32 2.30 13.81
CA GLU A 27 16.23 0.85 13.60
C GLU A 27 14.79 0.39 13.39
N ASP A 28 13.87 0.85 14.24
CA ASP A 28 12.44 0.57 14.11
C ASP A 28 11.86 1.13 12.80
N ALA A 29 12.25 2.36 12.42
CA ALA A 29 11.82 2.99 11.18
C ALA A 29 12.21 2.16 9.95
N LEU A 30 13.48 1.76 9.90
CA LEU A 30 14.04 1.01 8.79
C LEU A 30 13.44 -0.39 8.71
N ALA A 31 13.26 -1.05 9.85
CA ALA A 31 12.65 -2.38 9.91
C ALA A 31 11.22 -2.35 9.35
N VAL A 32 10.39 -1.41 9.80
CA VAL A 32 9.01 -1.29 9.32
C VAL A 32 8.96 -0.84 7.85
N ALA A 33 9.81 0.11 7.45
CA ALA A 33 9.86 0.56 6.06
C ALA A 33 10.25 -0.57 5.09
N ALA A 34 11.17 -1.45 5.49
CA ALA A 34 11.58 -2.60 4.68
C ALA A 34 10.43 -3.59 4.43
N THR A 35 9.44 -3.70 5.34
CA THR A 35 8.26 -4.56 5.14
C THR A 35 7.30 -4.04 4.07
N VAL A 36 7.20 -2.71 3.94
CA VAL A 36 6.26 -2.04 3.03
C VAL A 36 6.90 -1.77 1.67
N ALA A 37 8.19 -1.45 1.67
CA ALA A 37 8.96 -0.99 0.53
C ALA A 37 10.31 -1.71 0.49
N PRO A 38 10.36 -3.01 0.12
CA PRO A 38 11.59 -3.80 0.18
C PRO A 38 12.71 -3.27 -0.74
N CYS A 39 12.35 -2.55 -1.82
CA CYS A 39 13.29 -1.97 -2.76
C CYS A 39 14.29 -0.99 -2.12
N ILE A 40 13.98 -0.41 -0.95
CA ILE A 40 14.88 0.51 -0.24
C ILE A 40 16.13 -0.19 0.33
N THR A 41 16.09 -1.52 0.41
CA THR A 41 17.20 -2.36 0.91
C THR A 41 18.12 -2.84 -0.21
N GLU A 42 17.68 -2.72 -1.46
CA GLU A 42 18.42 -3.16 -2.65
C GLU A 42 19.49 -2.14 -3.02
N ALA A 43 20.67 -2.61 -3.46
CA ALA A 43 21.81 -1.73 -3.77
C ALA A 43 21.55 -0.80 -4.95
N ASP A 44 20.65 -1.16 -5.87
CA ASP A 44 20.34 -0.41 -7.09
C ASP A 44 19.25 0.66 -6.89
N PHE A 45 18.87 0.94 -5.64
CA PHE A 45 17.83 1.92 -5.34
C PHE A 45 18.30 3.36 -5.62
N THR A 46 17.67 4.01 -6.61
CA THR A 46 18.08 5.34 -7.09
C THR A 46 17.47 6.51 -6.33
N LYS A 47 16.41 6.28 -5.54
CA LYS A 47 15.62 7.33 -4.87
C LYS A 47 15.93 7.43 -3.36
N GLU A 48 17.20 7.20 -2.99
CA GLU A 48 17.64 7.13 -1.58
C GLU A 48 17.31 8.40 -0.79
N SER A 49 17.55 9.57 -1.37
CA SER A 49 17.30 10.88 -0.73
C SER A 49 15.82 11.11 -0.42
N ALA A 50 14.93 10.66 -1.31
CA ALA A 50 13.49 10.75 -1.11
C ALA A 50 13.02 9.84 0.02
N ALA A 51 13.51 8.59 0.05
CA ALA A 51 13.23 7.66 1.16
C ALA A 51 13.73 8.22 2.49
N ARG A 52 14.96 8.78 2.53
CA ARG A 52 15.54 9.40 3.73
C ARG A 52 14.69 10.57 4.24
N ALA A 53 14.15 11.40 3.35
CA ALA A 53 13.29 12.51 3.73
C ALA A 53 11.97 12.05 4.39
N ILE A 54 11.33 11.02 3.83
CA ILE A 54 10.08 10.45 4.37
C ILE A 54 10.34 9.84 5.75
N LEU A 55 11.37 9.00 5.86
CA LEU A 55 11.73 8.34 7.12
C LEU A 55 12.07 9.35 8.22
N ARG A 56 12.82 10.41 7.90
CA ARG A 56 13.13 11.47 8.85
C ARG A 56 11.87 12.20 9.33
N GLY A 57 10.95 12.53 8.43
CA GLY A 57 9.67 13.16 8.79
C GLY A 57 8.85 12.29 9.75
N ALA A 58 8.76 10.98 9.46
CA ALA A 58 8.07 10.03 10.30
C ALA A 58 8.71 9.90 11.70
N ILE A 59 10.04 9.80 11.78
CA ILE A 59 10.78 9.69 13.05
C ILE A 59 10.60 10.94 13.91
N LEU A 60 10.72 12.14 13.33
CA LEU A 60 10.57 13.40 14.07
C LEU A 60 9.14 13.55 14.61
N ARG A 61 8.13 13.30 13.78
CA ARG A 61 6.72 13.29 14.19
C ARG A 61 6.45 12.25 15.28
N TRP A 62 7.05 11.07 15.16
CA TRP A 62 6.91 10.03 16.18
C TRP A 62 7.56 10.44 17.49
N ASN A 63 8.72 11.10 17.45
CA ASN A 63 9.38 11.67 18.62
C ASN A 63 8.50 12.73 19.30
N GLU A 64 7.88 13.64 18.54
CA GLU A 64 6.95 14.66 19.06
C GLU A 64 5.70 14.05 19.70
N SER A 65 5.13 13.03 19.06
CA SER A 65 3.93 12.33 19.57
C SER A 65 4.20 11.56 20.86
N GLY A 66 5.39 10.95 20.98
CA GLY A 66 5.84 10.27 22.20
C GLY A 66 6.20 11.21 23.35
N ASN A 67 6.40 12.50 23.08
CA ASN A 67 6.76 13.51 24.07
C ASN A 67 5.54 14.28 24.64
N GLY A 68 4.31 13.83 24.35
CA GLY A 68 3.09 14.40 24.93
C GLY A 68 2.57 15.67 24.25
N GLY A 69 2.79 15.82 22.94
CA GLY A 69 2.32 16.98 22.18
C GLY A 69 0.80 17.16 22.22
N LEU A 70 0.34 18.31 22.74
CA LEU A 70 -1.05 18.79 22.72
C LEU A 70 -1.63 18.72 21.30
N THR A 71 -2.62 17.84 21.08
CA THR A 71 -3.20 17.60 19.76
C THR A 71 -4.27 18.63 19.35
N THR A 72 -4.85 19.40 20.27
CA THR A 72 -5.82 20.46 19.93
C THR A 72 -5.92 21.48 21.08
N ILE A 73 -5.54 22.74 20.84
CA ILE A 73 -6.02 23.87 21.65
C ILE A 73 -7.12 24.53 20.84
N GLN A 74 -8.37 24.12 21.06
CA GLN A 74 -9.52 24.79 20.47
C GLN A 74 -9.84 25.99 21.37
N GLN A 75 -9.26 27.15 21.07
CA GLN A 75 -9.62 28.40 21.72
C GLN A 75 -10.93 28.91 21.11
N THR A 76 -12.06 28.41 21.59
CA THR A 76 -13.34 29.09 21.41
C THR A 76 -13.37 30.29 22.34
N THR A 77 -13.46 31.48 21.76
CA THR A 77 -13.75 32.75 22.43
C THR A 77 -15.13 32.69 23.06
N ASP A 78 -15.25 32.09 24.24
CA ASP A 78 -16.22 32.50 25.26
C ASP A 78 -15.86 31.92 26.63
N ASP A 79 -16.13 32.75 27.63
CA ASP A 79 -15.68 32.67 29.01
C ASP A 79 -16.08 31.33 29.68
N PHE A 80 -15.12 30.68 30.36
CA PHE A 80 -15.28 29.53 31.27
C PHE A 80 -15.37 28.08 30.76
N ASN A 81 -14.75 27.69 29.63
CA ASN A 81 -14.49 26.26 29.41
C ASN A 81 -13.15 25.96 28.70
N GLN A 82 -12.10 25.68 29.48
CA GLN A 82 -10.87 25.07 28.96
C GLN A 82 -11.01 23.55 28.99
N SER A 83 -11.63 22.98 27.95
CA SER A 83 -11.69 21.54 27.75
C SER A 83 -10.35 21.03 27.19
N LYS A 84 -9.43 20.63 28.08
CA LYS A 84 -8.26 19.83 27.70
C LYS A 84 -8.72 18.40 27.40
N THR A 85 -9.16 18.14 26.18
CA THR A 85 -9.54 16.79 25.75
C THR A 85 -8.28 16.01 25.38
N TYR A 86 -7.83 15.15 26.28
CA TYR A 86 -6.84 14.11 25.96
C TYR A 86 -7.56 12.98 25.23
N ASP A 87 -7.69 13.09 23.91
CA ASP A 87 -8.24 12.01 23.10
C ASP A 87 -7.23 10.86 22.95
N ASN A 88 -7.13 10.03 23.98
CA ASN A 88 -6.39 8.78 23.99
C ASN A 88 -7.12 7.65 23.21
N ARG A 89 -8.21 7.96 22.47
CA ARG A 89 -8.98 6.97 21.71
C ARG A 89 -8.48 6.77 20.29
N GLN A 90 -7.38 7.42 19.91
CA GLN A 90 -6.78 7.16 18.61
C GLN A 90 -6.23 5.75 18.57
N THR A 91 -7.01 4.85 17.98
CA THR A 91 -6.60 3.60 17.33
C THR A 91 -5.12 3.66 17.02
N ARG A 92 -4.34 2.77 17.68
CA ARG A 92 -2.88 2.60 17.59
C ARG A 92 -2.32 3.26 16.33
N ARG A 93 -1.98 4.55 16.41
CA ARG A 93 -1.36 5.24 15.27
C ARG A 93 0.00 4.60 15.13
N GLY A 94 0.14 3.73 14.12
CA GLY A 94 1.40 3.13 13.76
C GLY A 94 2.45 4.21 13.55
N MET A 95 3.72 3.82 13.68
CA MET A 95 4.86 4.73 13.49
C MET A 95 4.73 5.56 12.21
N PHE A 96 4.26 4.95 11.11
CA PHE A 96 4.00 5.62 9.83
C PHE A 96 2.53 5.97 9.65
N TRP A 97 2.29 7.10 8.97
CA TRP A 97 0.97 7.43 8.45
C TRP A 97 0.67 6.69 7.15
N PRO A 98 -0.61 6.47 6.82
CA PRO A 98 -1.00 5.85 5.54
C PRO A 98 -0.41 6.57 4.31
N SER A 99 -0.29 7.89 4.36
CA SER A 99 0.31 8.70 3.29
C SER A 99 1.81 8.45 3.12
N GLU A 100 2.56 8.28 4.22
CA GLU A 100 3.99 7.97 4.19
C GLU A 100 4.22 6.53 3.69
N ILE A 101 3.37 5.58 4.11
CA ILE A 101 3.36 4.21 3.59
C ILE A 101 3.16 4.21 2.07
N GLN A 102 2.15 4.95 1.58
CA GLN A 102 1.91 5.08 0.14
C GLN A 102 3.10 5.73 -0.59
N GLN A 103 3.70 6.78 -0.02
CA GLN A 103 4.88 7.41 -0.62
C GLN A 103 6.05 6.42 -0.72
N LEU A 104 6.32 5.64 0.33
CA LEU A 104 7.34 4.59 0.32
C LEU A 104 7.04 3.51 -0.73
N GLN A 105 5.80 3.05 -0.84
CA GLN A 105 5.38 2.09 -1.87
C GLN A 105 5.58 2.66 -3.29
N ASN A 106 5.23 3.92 -3.50
CA ASN A 106 5.38 4.60 -4.78
C ASN A 106 6.85 4.76 -5.19
N LEU A 107 7.79 4.83 -4.24
CA LEU A 107 9.22 4.80 -4.56
C LEU A 107 9.64 3.48 -5.19
N CYS A 108 9.03 2.36 -4.75
CA CYS A 108 9.26 1.03 -5.30
C CYS A 108 8.44 0.71 -6.55
N GLN A 109 7.42 1.50 -6.88
CA GLN A 109 6.66 1.29 -8.11
C GLN A 109 7.56 1.58 -9.31
N THR A 110 7.74 0.57 -10.15
CA THR A 110 8.23 0.75 -11.51
C THR A 110 7.04 1.22 -12.37
N GLU A 111 7.26 2.05 -13.39
CA GLU A 111 6.20 2.60 -14.27
C GLU A 111 5.35 1.55 -15.03
N LYS A 112 5.52 0.26 -14.75
CA LYS A 112 4.84 -0.87 -15.38
C LYS A 112 3.51 -1.25 -14.73
N SER A 113 2.84 -0.35 -14.03
CA SER A 113 1.46 -0.58 -13.58
C SER A 113 0.50 -0.22 -14.72
N GLY A 114 0.31 -1.15 -15.66
CA GLY A 114 -0.71 -1.02 -16.71
C GLY A 114 -2.11 -1.35 -16.21
N ALA A 115 -3.14 -0.85 -16.90
CA ALA A 115 -4.50 -1.32 -16.69
C ALA A 115 -4.57 -2.83 -16.96
N TYR A 116 -5.08 -3.59 -15.99
CA TYR A 116 -5.38 -5.01 -16.15
C TYR A 116 -6.87 -5.23 -15.96
N SER A 117 -7.43 -6.16 -16.73
CA SER A 117 -8.79 -6.66 -16.55
C SER A 117 -8.73 -8.13 -16.20
N ILE A 118 -9.42 -8.52 -15.14
CA ILE A 118 -9.63 -9.93 -14.82
C ILE A 118 -10.93 -10.34 -15.51
N ASP A 119 -10.82 -11.22 -16.51
CA ASP A 119 -11.98 -11.86 -17.11
C ASP A 119 -12.50 -12.94 -16.15
N THR A 120 -13.70 -12.74 -15.62
CA THR A 120 -14.35 -13.66 -14.68
C THR A 120 -15.32 -14.61 -15.37
N LEU A 121 -15.42 -14.58 -16.71
CA LEU A 121 -16.26 -15.52 -17.44
C LEU A 121 -15.67 -16.94 -17.38
N PRO A 122 -16.50 -17.96 -17.14
CA PRO A 122 -16.05 -19.35 -17.24
C PRO A 122 -15.64 -19.62 -18.68
N THR A 123 -14.36 -19.87 -18.91
CA THR A 123 -13.83 -20.38 -20.18
C THR A 123 -14.26 -21.84 -20.32
N SER A 124 -15.55 -22.06 -20.56
CA SER A 124 -16.01 -23.34 -21.07
C SER A 124 -15.43 -23.49 -22.47
N THR A 125 -14.56 -24.46 -22.67
CA THR A 125 -14.18 -24.92 -24.01
C THR A 125 -15.44 -25.53 -24.62
N ALA A 126 -16.30 -24.71 -25.22
CA ALA A 126 -17.44 -25.19 -25.98
C ALA A 126 -16.88 -26.05 -27.13
N ILE A 127 -17.09 -27.36 -27.06
CA ILE A 127 -16.60 -28.28 -28.08
C ILE A 127 -17.56 -28.20 -29.25
N HIS A 128 -17.05 -27.80 -30.41
CA HIS A 128 -17.86 -27.66 -31.61
C HIS A 128 -18.14 -29.04 -32.23
N ALA A 129 -19.39 -29.50 -32.19
CA ALA A 129 -19.82 -30.69 -32.93
C ALA A 129 -19.96 -30.38 -34.43
N ASP A 130 -19.67 -31.36 -35.27
CA ASP A 130 -19.72 -31.25 -36.74
C ASP A 130 -21.13 -30.88 -37.26
N ILE A 131 -22.19 -31.31 -36.58
CA ILE A 131 -23.57 -30.90 -36.91
C ILE A 131 -23.79 -29.38 -36.79
N CYS A 132 -23.08 -28.71 -35.87
CA CYS A 132 -23.21 -27.27 -35.68
C CYS A 132 -22.66 -26.51 -36.91
N ALA A 133 -21.66 -27.05 -37.61
CA ALA A 133 -21.18 -26.48 -38.88
C ALA A 133 -22.19 -26.68 -40.02
N LEU A 134 -22.79 -27.88 -40.11
CA LEU A 134 -23.70 -28.24 -41.20
C LEU A 134 -25.05 -27.51 -41.13
N ARG A 135 -25.56 -27.22 -39.93
CA ARG A 135 -26.89 -26.59 -39.75
C ARG A 135 -26.84 -25.08 -39.55
N LEU A 136 -25.78 -24.57 -38.96
CA LEU A 136 -25.69 -23.17 -38.52
C LEU A 136 -24.51 -22.40 -39.14
N GLY A 137 -23.71 -23.07 -39.99
CA GLY A 137 -22.65 -22.44 -40.78
C GLY A 137 -21.38 -22.08 -40.01
N ALA A 138 -21.16 -22.68 -38.83
CA ALA A 138 -19.95 -22.53 -37.98
C ALA A 138 -19.58 -21.09 -37.55
N ASN A 139 -20.39 -20.08 -37.88
CA ASN A 139 -20.10 -18.68 -37.57
C ASN A 139 -20.49 -18.29 -36.13
N TYR A 140 -21.21 -19.16 -35.41
CA TYR A 140 -21.65 -18.95 -34.04
C TYR A 140 -21.85 -20.28 -33.30
N CYS A 141 -21.44 -20.35 -32.04
CA CYS A 141 -21.58 -21.54 -31.19
C CYS A 141 -22.95 -21.57 -30.49
N SER A 142 -24.05 -21.44 -31.24
CA SER A 142 -25.40 -21.35 -30.65
C SER A 142 -26.22 -22.64 -30.73
N CYS A 143 -25.61 -23.80 -31.00
CA CYS A 143 -26.30 -25.11 -30.93
C CYS A 143 -26.67 -25.53 -29.49
N GLY A 144 -26.77 -24.57 -28.56
CA GLY A 144 -27.10 -24.77 -27.16
C GLY A 144 -25.92 -25.18 -26.26
N ALA A 145 -24.71 -25.33 -26.80
CA ALA A 145 -23.52 -25.74 -26.05
C ALA A 145 -23.20 -24.85 -24.84
N TYR A 146 -23.45 -23.54 -24.95
CA TYR A 146 -23.28 -22.62 -23.82
C TYR A 146 -24.34 -22.84 -22.72
N LEU A 147 -25.54 -23.30 -23.08
CA LEU A 147 -26.65 -23.57 -22.15
C LEU A 147 -26.52 -24.93 -21.45
N THR A 148 -25.82 -25.88 -22.08
CA THR A 148 -25.67 -27.27 -21.64
C THR A 148 -24.28 -27.57 -21.05
N GLY A 149 -23.40 -26.58 -20.96
CA GLY A 149 -22.06 -26.74 -20.39
C GLY A 149 -21.03 -27.39 -21.30
N GLY A 150 -21.22 -27.35 -22.63
CA GLY A 150 -20.21 -27.71 -23.62
C GLY A 150 -20.63 -28.69 -24.72
N PHE A 151 -21.87 -29.20 -24.70
CA PHE A 151 -22.37 -30.20 -25.65
C PHE A 151 -23.58 -29.70 -26.47
N PRO A 152 -23.75 -30.10 -27.74
CA PRO A 152 -24.92 -29.70 -28.52
C PRO A 152 -26.23 -30.15 -27.86
N LEU A 153 -27.22 -29.26 -27.78
CA LEU A 153 -28.53 -29.53 -27.15
C LEU A 153 -29.34 -30.59 -27.92
N TRP A 154 -29.09 -30.72 -29.23
CA TRP A 154 -29.89 -31.53 -30.14
C TRP A 154 -29.26 -32.89 -30.48
N GLU A 155 -28.21 -33.29 -29.75
CA GLU A 155 -27.65 -34.64 -29.84
C GLU A 155 -27.99 -35.40 -28.56
N THR A 156 -28.65 -36.54 -28.71
CA THR A 156 -28.71 -37.56 -27.66
C THR A 156 -27.52 -38.49 -27.88
N THR A 157 -26.81 -38.84 -26.81
CA THR A 157 -25.76 -39.87 -26.78
C THR A 157 -26.10 -41.12 -27.58
#